data_AF-C9XXV8-F1
#
_entry.id   AF-C9XXV8-F1
#
_cell.length_a   1.000
_cell.length_b   1.000
_cell.length_c   1.000
_cell.angle_alpha   90.00
_cell.angle_beta   90.00
_cell.angle_gamma   90.00
#
_symmetry.space_group_name_H-M   'P 1'
#
loop_
_entity.id
_entity.type
_entity.pdbx_description
1 polymer ?
#
loop_
_entity_poly.entity_id
_entity_poly.type
_entity_poly.pdbx_seq_one_letter_code
_entity_poly.pdbx_strand_id
1 'polypeptide(L)' 'MKFLKLSLFAAIGAVCGAALMLLILPVVCRVVVGPIQGEDQMSQNFVIFLVGTPLLAAIGAFAGWFLGTKVIQKH' A
#
# COMPACT_ATOMS: atom_id res chain seq x y z
N MET A 1 -2.69 -6.44 -26.28
CA MET A 1 -3.60 -6.72 -25.14
C MET A 1 -2.92 -7.23 -23.87
N LYS A 2 -1.78 -7.94 -23.92
CA LYS A 2 -1.08 -8.42 -22.70
C LYS A 2 -0.64 -7.28 -21.74
N PHE A 3 -0.12 -6.19 -22.28
CA PHE A 3 0.27 -5.02 -21.49
C PHE A 3 -0.91 -4.38 -20.74
N LEU A 4 -2.09 -4.29 -21.37
CA LEU A 4 -3.29 -3.76 -20.73
C LEU A 4 -3.75 -4.63 -19.55
N LYS A 5 -3.66 -5.96 -19.67
CA LYS A 5 -3.98 -6.86 -18.56
C LYS A 5 -3.00 -6.70 -17.41
N LEU A 6 -1.70 -6.60 -17.70
CA LEU A 6 -0.66 -6.39 -16.68
C LEU A 6 -0.83 -5.06 -15.95
N SER A 7 -1.13 -3.97 -16.67
CA SER A 7 -1.40 -2.68 -16.03
C SER A 7 -2.63 -2.74 -15.14
N LEU A 8 -3.63 -3.55 -15.49
CA LEU A 8 -4.83 -3.73 -14.67
C LEU A 8 -4.52 -4.49 -13.37
N PHE A 9 -3.74 -5.58 -13.44
CA PHE A 9 -3.28 -6.29 -12.24
C PHE A 9 -2.39 -5.42 -11.34
N ALA A 10 -1.50 -4.62 -11.93
CA ALA A 10 -0.68 -3.66 -11.17
C ALA A 10 -1.55 -2.58 -10.51
N ALA A 11 -2.54 -2.02 -11.21
CA ALA A 11 -3.45 -1.02 -10.65
C ALA A 11 -4.29 -1.59 -9.49
N ILE A 12 -4.84 -2.80 -9.64
CA ILE A 12 -5.56 -3.48 -8.56
C ILE A 12 -4.62 -3.71 -7.37
N GLY A 13 -3.41 -4.21 -7.62
CA GLY A 13 -2.40 -4.39 -6.60
C GLY A 13 -2.08 -3.10 -5.85
N ALA A 14 -1.94 -1.97 -6.57
CA ALA A 14 -1.70 -0.66 -5.98
C ALA A 14 -2.83 -0.21 -5.05
N VAL A 15 -4.08 -0.35 -5.51
CA VAL A 15 -5.27 -0.03 -4.73
C VAL A 15 -5.35 -0.91 -3.48
N CYS A 16 -5.09 -2.21 -3.61
CA CYS A 16 -5.05 -3.13 -2.47
C CYS A 16 -3.95 -2.73 -1.48
N GLY A 17 -2.75 -2.37 -1.95
CA GLY A 17 -1.66 -1.89 -1.10
C GLY A 17 -2.04 -0.63 -0.32
N ALA A 18 -2.59 0.38 -1.00
CA ALA A 18 -3.07 1.60 -0.35
C ALA A 18 -4.19 1.31 0.67
N ALA A 19 -5.14 0.44 0.32
CA ALA A 19 -6.22 0.03 1.23
C ALA A 19 -5.69 -0.73 2.45
N LEU A 20 -4.67 -1.58 2.28
CA LEU A 20 -3.99 -2.25 3.39
C LEU A 20 -3.37 -1.25 4.37
N MET A 21 -2.81 -0.13 3.87
CA MET A 21 -2.29 0.92 4.75
C MET A 21 -3.36 1.41 5.72
N LEU A 22 -4.60 1.65 5.26
CA LEU A 22 -5.70 2.11 6.11
C LEU A 22 -6.04 1.10 7.22
N LEU A 23 -5.93 -0.19 6.93
CA LEU A 23 -6.20 -1.25 7.90
C LEU A 23 -5.09 -1.37 8.96
N ILE A 24 -3.83 -1.22 8.56
CA ILE A 24 -2.68 -1.38 9.47
C ILE A 24 -2.28 -0.08 10.17
N LEU A 25 -2.64 1.07 9.63
CA LEU A 25 -2.29 2.40 10.15
C LEU A 25 -2.52 2.54 11.67
N PRO A 26 -3.68 2.17 12.26
CA PRO A 26 -3.86 2.33 13.71
C PRO A 26 -2.85 1.51 14.54
N VAL A 27 -2.47 0.33 14.07
CA VAL A 27 -1.47 -0.51 14.74
C VAL A 27 -0.07 0.10 14.58
N VAL A 28 0.28 0.52 13.36
CA VAL A 28 1.59 1.14 13.07
C VAL A 28 1.77 2.41 13.91
N CYS A 29 0.78 3.31 13.92
CA CYS A 29 0.83 4.55 14.71
C CYS A 29 0.99 4.25 16.20
N ARG A 30 0.27 3.26 16.74
CA ARG A 30 0.36 2.88 18.16
C ARG A 30 1.74 2.32 18.54
N VAL A 31 2.36 1.54 17.65
CA VAL A 31 3.67 0.91 17.91
C VAL A 31 4.81 1.90 17.71
N VAL A 32 4.73 2.76 16.69
CA VAL A 32 5.83 3.67 16.32
C VAL A 32 5.80 4.98 17.11
N VAL A 33 4.61 5.56 17.32
CA VAL A 33 4.46 6.88 17.97
C VAL A 33 3.97 6.75 19.42
N GLY A 34 3.14 5.76 19.71
CA GLY A 34 2.55 5.58 21.03
C GLY A 34 1.22 6.33 21.22
N PRO A 35 0.76 6.55 22.47
CA PRO A 35 -0.51 7.22 22.74
C PRO A 35 -0.48 8.69 22.30
N ILE A 36 -1.57 9.15 21.67
CA ILE A 36 -1.70 10.54 21.21
C ILE A 36 -1.97 11.42 22.44
N GLN A 37 -1.00 12.25 22.79
CA GLN A 37 -1.09 13.18 23.93
C GLN A 37 -1.01 14.66 23.49
N GLY A 38 -0.77 14.92 22.20
CA GLY A 38 -0.64 16.26 21.64
C GLY A 38 -0.53 16.27 20.12
N GLU A 39 -0.33 17.48 19.58
CA GLU A 39 -0.25 17.76 18.14
C GLU A 39 0.97 17.10 17.46
N ASP A 40 2.09 16.98 18.17
CA ASP A 40 3.32 16.39 17.62
C ASP A 40 3.11 14.92 17.21
N GLN A 41 2.36 14.16 18.03
CA GLN A 41 2.03 12.77 17.75
C GLN A 41 1.03 12.66 16.60
N MET A 42 0.09 13.59 16.48
CA MET A 42 -0.86 13.61 15.36
C MET A 42 -0.15 13.92 14.03
N SER A 43 0.76 14.89 14.04
CA SER A 43 1.59 15.24 12.89
C SER A 43 2.46 14.06 12.44
N GLN A 44 3.11 13.35 13.37
CA GLN A 44 3.88 12.15 13.04
C GLN A 44 3.00 11.03 12.45
N ASN A 45 1.83 10.77 13.03
CA ASN A 45 0.88 9.79 12.49
C ASN A 45 0.43 10.14 11.06
N PHE A 46 0.23 11.43 10.77
CA PHE A 46 -0.08 11.90 9.43
C PHE A 46 1.08 11.66 8.46
N VAL A 47 2.33 11.91 8.87
CA VAL A 47 3.52 11.62 8.05
C VAL A 47 3.64 10.12 7.75
N ILE A 48 3.39 9.26 8.74
CA ILE A 48 3.36 7.79 8.56
C ILE A 48 2.31 7.40 7.51
N PHE A 49 1.12 7.99 7.57
CA PHE A 49 0.09 7.77 6.56
C PHE A 49 0.52 8.26 5.17
N LEU A 50 1.05 9.48 5.08
CA LEU A 50 1.44 10.14 3.84
C LEU A 50 2.55 9.39 3.10
N VAL A 51 3.52 8.84 3.85
CA VAL A 51 4.66 8.10 3.28
C VAL A 51 4.36 6.60 3.16
N GLY A 52 3.65 6.01 4.11
CA GLY A 52 3.32 4.59 4.13
C GLY A 52 2.34 4.19 3.04
N THR A 53 1.36 5.03 2.72
CA THR A 53 0.37 4.77 1.65
C THR A 53 1.02 4.60 0.28
N PRO A 54 1.85 5.52 -0.24
CA PRO A 54 2.51 5.34 -1.53
C PRO A 54 3.52 4.19 -1.52
N LEU A 55 4.20 3.93 -0.38
CA LEU A 55 5.08 2.77 -0.23
C LEU A 55 4.33 1.45 -0.41
N LEU A 56 3.23 1.26 0.32
CA LEU A 56 2.41 0.05 0.21
C LEU A 56 1.70 -0.04 -1.14
N ALA A 57 1.27 1.07 -1.72
CA ALA A 57 0.73 1.10 -3.07
C ALA A 57 1.78 0.64 -4.10
N ALA A 58 3.04 1.08 -4.00
CA ALA A 58 4.12 0.64 -4.88
C ALA A 58 4.42 -0.86 -4.72
N ILE A 59 4.49 -1.35 -3.48
CA ILE A 59 4.68 -2.78 -3.18
C ILE A 59 3.51 -3.61 -3.74
N GLY A 60 2.28 -3.14 -3.52
CA GLY A 60 1.07 -3.77 -4.04
C GLY A 60 1.04 -3.79 -5.56
N ALA A 61 1.44 -2.70 -6.22
CA ALA A 61 1.54 -2.62 -7.67
C ALA A 61 2.55 -3.63 -8.23
N PHE A 62 3.71 -3.74 -7.60
CA PHE A 62 4.75 -4.70 -7.97
C PHE A 62 4.26 -6.14 -7.77
N ALA A 63 3.61 -6.44 -6.65
CA ALA A 63 3.03 -7.75 -6.39
C ALA A 63 1.92 -8.10 -7.42
N GLY A 64 1.03 -7.15 -7.72
CA GLY A 64 -0.01 -7.29 -8.73
C GLY A 64 0.56 -7.55 -10.12
N TRP A 65 1.58 -6.78 -10.52
CA TRP A 65 2.32 -7.03 -11.76
C TRP A 65 2.90 -8.45 -11.79
N PHE A 66 3.64 -8.84 -10.74
CA PHE A 66 4.31 -10.14 -10.67
C PHE A 66 3.33 -11.32 -10.72
N LEU A 67 2.19 -11.21 -10.05
CA LEU A 67 1.13 -12.21 -10.15
C LEU A 67 0.50 -12.21 -11.55
N GLY A 68 0.26 -11.04 -12.12
CA GLY A 68 -0.25 -10.88 -13.48
C GLY A 68 0.66 -11.52 -14.54
N THR A 69 1.99 -11.36 -14.43
CA THR A 69 2.94 -11.99 -15.37
C THR A 69 2.90 -13.51 -15.23
N LYS A 70 2.86 -14.05 -14.02
CA LYS A 70 2.75 -15.50 -13.80
C LYS A 70 1.45 -16.09 -14.38
N VAL A 71 0.32 -15.40 -14.21
CA VAL A 71 -0.98 -15.84 -14.73
C VAL A 71 -1.02 -15.78 -16.26
N ILE A 72 -0.51 -14.69 -16.85
CA ILE A 72 -0.53 -14.49 -18.30
C ILE A 72 0.51 -15.35 -19.04
N GLN A 73 1.59 -15.79 -18.39
CA GLN A 73 2.55 -16.73 -18.99
C GLN A 73 2.12 -18.20 -18.90
N LYS A 74 1.20 -18.52 -17.99
CA LYS A 74 0.67 -19.90 -17.83
C LYS A 74 -0.43 -20.25 -18.84
N HIS A 75 -0.98 -19.25 -19.53
CA HIS A 75 -2.02 -19.36 -20.56
C HIS A 75 -1.52 -18.82 -21.90
#